data_AF-A0A952I2G6-F1
#
_entry.id   AF-A0A952I2G6-F1
#
_cell.length_a   1.000
_cell.length_b   1.000
_cell.length_c   1.000
_cell.angle_alpha   90.00
_cell.angle_beta   90.00
_cell.angle_gamma   90.00
#
_symmetry.space_group_name_H-M   'P 1'
#
loop_
_entity.id
_entity.type
_entity.pdbx_description
1 polymer ?
#
loop_
_entity_poly.entity_id
_entity_poly.type
_entity_poly.pdbx_seq_one_letter_code
_entity_poly.pdbx_strand_id
1 'polypeptide(L)'
;MTKFVYSICLLGIIFLNSENSIAQKNWKEIITVEDICENYPKVMKTMFVQFDLEYEGMEKVKSAYESNNLIEACNQLLNYYKSGNTADYLRKKQPAESNQSVATEDTTLNNVFIVQNVRGQVPYGKDGHRDWYYKGPNNDREWAWLSNRHTQIRSLFNTYFETGNPKYVKYIDAFLRDFIIKSMPYPAKKSSESIWRGLEVAARVKVWSVIFYGFLNNENFSPATQLLMLSSLPDHAHYNRNFHAGNNWLTMEISALATAATNFPQYKASDEWLTYSIATMAESMKGQVYDDGVQTELTSHYHNVSLHNFELFKQICDRANRSLPAFFNETIEAMYSYISHVVRPDGFRVLNNDGDRGSDREIILKGAQTYDKPEWEYIATNGKSGTKPTQGPSFIFPWAGQLISRSGYDKNA
;
A
#
# COMPACT_ATOMS: atom_id res chain seq x y z
N MET A 1 47.21 32.94 -58.50
CA MET A 1 45.89 33.52 -58.77
C MET A 1 45.27 32.74 -59.93
N THR A 2 44.64 31.60 -59.66
CA THR A 2 43.83 30.85 -60.64
C THR A 2 43.01 29.81 -59.89
N LYS A 3 41.68 29.96 -59.93
CA LYS A 3 40.69 29.04 -59.35
C LYS A 3 40.48 27.86 -60.30
N PHE A 4 40.38 26.65 -59.76
CA PHE A 4 39.74 25.52 -60.44
C PHE A 4 38.62 24.98 -59.55
N VAL A 5 37.44 24.83 -60.16
CA VAL A 5 36.19 24.35 -59.59
C VAL A 5 36.22 22.82 -59.60
N TYR A 6 35.79 22.20 -58.50
CA TYR A 6 35.31 20.81 -58.52
C TYR A 6 34.04 20.71 -57.67
N SER A 7 32.91 20.52 -58.36
CA SER A 7 31.67 20.03 -57.78
C SER A 7 31.86 18.57 -57.35
N ILE A 8 31.54 18.24 -56.11
CA ILE A 8 31.41 16.87 -55.64
C ILE A 8 29.95 16.64 -55.27
N CYS A 9 29.28 15.83 -56.08
CA CYS A 9 27.98 15.23 -55.77
C CYS A 9 28.19 14.17 -54.68
N LEU A 10 27.63 14.38 -53.49
CA LEU A 10 27.44 13.33 -52.48
C LEU A 10 25.97 12.88 -52.51
N LEU A 11 25.74 11.71 -53.10
CA LEU A 11 24.50 10.94 -52.96
C LEU A 11 24.48 10.32 -51.57
N GLY A 12 23.73 10.92 -50.64
CA GLY A 12 23.40 10.33 -49.35
C GLY A 12 22.24 9.35 -49.51
N ILE A 13 22.50 8.06 -49.29
CA ILE A 13 21.46 7.03 -49.15
C ILE A 13 20.84 7.21 -47.76
N ILE A 14 19.62 7.73 -47.71
CA ILE A 14 18.81 7.80 -46.49
C ILE A 14 18.15 6.43 -46.32
N PHE A 15 18.60 5.66 -45.32
CA PHE A 15 17.83 4.53 -44.81
C PHE A 15 16.61 5.09 -44.05
N LEU A 16 15.44 5.07 -44.70
CA LEU A 16 14.16 5.27 -44.05
C LEU A 16 13.84 4.02 -43.22
N ASN A 17 14.12 4.07 -41.91
CA ASN A 17 13.49 3.17 -40.95
C ASN A 17 12.01 3.54 -40.90
N SER A 18 11.17 2.78 -41.59
CA SER A 18 9.73 2.83 -41.45
C SER A 18 9.33 2.16 -40.13
N GLU A 19 9.49 2.86 -39.00
CA GLU A 19 8.67 2.56 -37.84
C GLU A 19 7.23 2.96 -38.20
N ASN A 20 6.37 1.96 -38.41
CA ASN A 20 4.94 2.17 -38.57
C ASN A 20 4.43 2.88 -37.32
N SER A 21 4.26 4.20 -37.42
CA SER A 21 3.58 5.02 -36.43
C SER A 21 2.08 4.70 -36.49
N ILE A 22 1.69 3.59 -35.86
CA ILE A 22 0.30 3.38 -35.51
C ILE A 22 0.00 4.43 -34.45
N ALA A 23 -0.94 5.34 -34.74
CA ALA A 23 -1.39 6.32 -33.78
C ALA A 23 -1.85 5.58 -32.51
N GLN A 24 -1.18 5.87 -31.39
CA GLN A 24 -1.49 5.24 -30.11
C GLN A 24 -2.97 5.48 -29.77
N LYS A 25 -3.68 4.40 -29.43
CA LYS A 25 -5.10 4.48 -29.02
C LYS A 25 -5.22 5.44 -27.84
N ASN A 26 -6.38 6.08 -27.69
CA ASN A 26 -6.65 6.88 -26.51
C ASN A 26 -6.56 5.98 -25.26
N TRP A 27 -5.87 6.40 -24.21
CA TRP A 27 -5.67 5.58 -23.01
C TRP A 27 -6.98 5.07 -22.38
N LYS A 28 -8.08 5.81 -22.57
CA LYS A 28 -9.41 5.42 -22.09
C LYS A 28 -9.95 4.17 -22.79
N GLU A 29 -9.57 3.96 -24.04
CA GLU A 29 -9.99 2.85 -24.91
C GLU A 29 -9.14 1.60 -24.71
N ILE A 30 -8.00 1.70 -24.01
CA ILE A 30 -7.09 0.58 -23.77
C ILE A 30 -7.65 -0.26 -22.62
N ILE A 31 -8.51 -1.23 -22.93
CA ILE A 31 -9.22 -2.03 -21.93
C ILE A 31 -8.97 -3.54 -22.06
N THR A 32 -8.63 -4.04 -23.25
CA THR A 32 -8.37 -5.47 -23.44
C THR A 32 -6.89 -5.83 -23.32
N VAL A 33 -6.60 -7.14 -23.36
CA VAL A 33 -5.22 -7.65 -23.40
C VAL A 33 -4.53 -7.27 -24.71
N GLU A 34 -5.27 -7.31 -25.83
CA GLU A 34 -4.79 -6.90 -27.14
C GLU A 34 -4.44 -5.41 -27.14
N ASP A 35 -5.32 -4.55 -26.62
CA ASP A 35 -5.09 -3.11 -26.58
C ASP A 35 -3.78 -2.76 -25.85
N ILE A 36 -3.55 -3.36 -24.67
CA ILE A 36 -2.35 -3.05 -23.86
C ILE A 36 -1.09 -3.64 -24.49
N CYS A 37 -1.17 -4.81 -25.13
CA CYS A 37 -0.04 -5.42 -25.83
C CYS A 37 0.33 -4.64 -27.10
N GLU A 38 -0.63 -4.08 -27.82
CA GLU A 38 -0.42 -3.24 -29.00
C GLU A 38 0.20 -1.88 -28.63
N ASN A 39 -0.34 -1.22 -27.59
CA ASN A 39 0.02 0.16 -27.26
C ASN A 39 1.18 0.28 -26.26
N TYR A 40 1.42 -0.74 -25.44
CA TYR A 40 2.52 -0.79 -24.46
C TYR A 40 3.28 -2.12 -24.47
N PRO A 41 3.73 -2.63 -25.63
CA PRO A 41 4.39 -3.93 -25.74
C PRO A 41 5.67 -4.02 -24.89
N LYS A 42 6.42 -2.92 -24.78
CA LYS A 42 7.65 -2.85 -23.97
C LYS A 42 7.36 -2.97 -22.47
N VAL A 43 6.25 -2.41 -21.99
CA VAL A 43 5.83 -2.51 -20.60
C VAL A 43 5.47 -3.96 -20.29
N MET A 44 4.65 -4.60 -21.13
CA MET A 44 4.25 -6.01 -20.95
C MET A 44 5.46 -6.96 -21.01
N LYS A 45 6.39 -6.75 -21.95
CA LYS A 45 7.64 -7.54 -22.01
C LYS A 45 8.49 -7.37 -20.76
N THR A 46 8.66 -6.13 -20.28
CA THR A 46 9.41 -5.85 -19.04
C THR A 46 8.73 -6.50 -17.82
N MET A 47 7.40 -6.48 -17.76
CA MET A 47 6.64 -7.14 -16.69
C MET A 47 6.97 -8.63 -16.61
N PHE A 48 6.97 -9.36 -17.73
CA PHE A 48 7.34 -10.79 -17.72
C PHE A 48 8.79 -11.05 -17.29
N VAL A 49 9.72 -10.12 -17.49
CA VAL A 49 11.10 -10.25 -16.98
C VAL A 49 11.12 -10.26 -15.44
N GLN A 50 10.16 -9.60 -14.78
CA GLN A 50 10.06 -9.54 -13.31
C GLN A 50 9.45 -10.81 -12.69
N PHE A 51 8.71 -11.60 -13.46
CA PHE A 51 8.08 -12.84 -13.00
C PHE A 51 9.03 -14.03 -13.04
N ASP A 52 8.93 -14.90 -12.03
CA ASP A 52 9.47 -16.24 -12.08
C ASP A 52 8.48 -17.14 -12.83
N LEU A 53 8.75 -17.42 -14.10
CA LEU A 53 7.86 -18.22 -14.94
C LEU A 53 7.96 -19.73 -14.64
N GLU A 54 8.91 -20.15 -13.78
CA GLU A 54 8.96 -21.52 -13.24
C GLU A 54 8.07 -21.67 -11.99
N TYR A 55 7.48 -20.58 -11.49
CA TYR A 55 6.61 -20.63 -10.32
C TYR A 55 5.42 -21.57 -10.57
N GLU A 56 5.07 -22.37 -9.57
CA GLU A 56 4.01 -23.39 -9.68
C GLU A 56 2.71 -22.80 -10.25
N GLY A 57 2.19 -23.43 -11.32
CA GLY A 57 0.98 -23.01 -12.03
C GLY A 57 1.21 -22.02 -13.18
N MET A 58 2.43 -21.50 -13.38
CA MET A 58 2.76 -20.59 -14.48
C MET A 58 3.18 -21.29 -15.78
N GLU A 59 3.03 -22.61 -15.91
CA GLU A 59 3.55 -23.39 -17.04
C GLU A 59 2.96 -22.91 -18.39
N LYS A 60 1.67 -22.56 -18.41
CA LYS A 60 1.01 -21.98 -19.59
C LYS A 60 1.51 -20.58 -19.92
N VAL A 61 1.80 -19.77 -18.89
CA VAL A 61 2.35 -18.42 -19.04
C VAL A 61 3.74 -18.51 -19.66
N LYS A 62 4.59 -19.40 -19.12
CA LYS A 62 5.93 -19.69 -19.62
C LYS A 62 5.91 -20.11 -21.09
N SER A 63 5.12 -21.13 -21.43
CA SER A 63 5.04 -21.66 -22.79
C SER A 63 4.59 -20.61 -23.80
N ALA A 64 3.60 -19.78 -23.46
CA ALA A 64 3.14 -18.69 -24.32
C ALA A 64 4.22 -17.59 -24.49
N TYR A 65 4.92 -17.22 -23.42
CA TYR A 65 5.98 -16.22 -23.44
C TYR A 65 7.19 -16.67 -24.27
N GLU A 66 7.67 -17.91 -24.08
CA GLU A 66 8.78 -18.51 -24.83
C GLU A 66 8.46 -18.68 -26.33
N SER A 67 7.17 -18.83 -26.67
CA SER A 67 6.69 -18.86 -28.05
C SER A 67 6.53 -17.46 -28.68
N ASN A 68 6.99 -16.40 -27.99
CA ASN A 68 6.84 -15.00 -28.39
C ASN A 68 5.37 -14.54 -28.60
N ASN A 69 4.40 -15.23 -28.00
CA ASN A 69 2.99 -14.85 -28.07
C ASN A 69 2.60 -14.01 -26.84
N LEU A 70 2.87 -12.71 -26.91
CA LEU A 70 2.68 -11.79 -25.78
C LEU A 70 1.22 -11.68 -25.33
N ILE A 71 0.27 -11.66 -26.26
CA ILE A 71 -1.16 -11.60 -25.96
C ILE A 71 -1.58 -12.84 -25.19
N GLU A 72 -1.18 -14.02 -25.66
CA GLU A 72 -1.49 -15.28 -24.98
C GLU A 72 -0.81 -15.37 -23.60
N ALA A 73 0.45 -14.93 -23.48
CA ALA A 73 1.13 -14.89 -22.19
C ALA A 73 0.39 -14.01 -21.18
N CYS A 74 -0.09 -12.83 -21.59
CA CYS A 74 -0.90 -11.95 -20.76
C CYS A 74 -2.25 -12.58 -20.39
N ASN A 75 -2.94 -13.22 -21.33
CA ASN A 75 -4.19 -13.94 -21.05
C ASN A 75 -3.97 -15.07 -20.03
N GLN A 76 -2.93 -15.88 -20.21
CA GLN A 76 -2.60 -16.96 -19.28
C GLN A 76 -2.18 -16.44 -17.90
N LEU A 77 -1.49 -15.30 -17.82
CA LEU A 77 -1.14 -14.68 -16.54
C LEU A 77 -2.39 -14.23 -15.77
N LEU A 78 -3.35 -13.59 -16.46
CA LEU A 78 -4.61 -13.21 -15.82
C LEU A 78 -5.42 -14.44 -15.41
N ASN A 79 -5.44 -15.49 -16.23
CA ASN A 79 -6.09 -16.75 -15.90
C ASN A 79 -5.46 -17.41 -14.67
N TYR A 80 -4.12 -17.42 -14.57
CA TYR A 80 -3.39 -17.92 -13.40
C TYR A 80 -3.85 -17.24 -12.12
N TYR A 81 -3.90 -15.90 -12.10
CA TYR A 81 -4.37 -15.19 -10.91
C TYR A 81 -5.84 -15.52 -10.62
N LYS A 82 -6.71 -15.50 -11.64
CA LYS A 82 -8.16 -15.77 -11.50
C LYS A 82 -8.45 -17.14 -10.91
N SER A 83 -7.76 -18.19 -11.37
CA SER A 83 -7.98 -19.58 -10.92
C SER A 83 -7.18 -19.96 -9.67
N GLY A 84 -6.10 -19.25 -9.36
CA GLY A 84 -5.25 -19.54 -8.20
C GLY A 84 -5.87 -19.11 -6.86
N ASN A 85 -5.11 -19.36 -5.79
CA ASN A 85 -5.48 -19.06 -4.40
C ASN A 85 -4.48 -18.11 -3.71
N THR A 86 -3.62 -17.45 -4.48
CA THR A 86 -2.70 -16.45 -3.94
C THR A 86 -3.50 -15.32 -3.28
N ALA A 87 -3.04 -14.91 -2.09
CA ALA A 87 -3.64 -13.86 -1.27
C ALA A 87 -5.17 -14.02 -1.08
N ASP A 88 -5.64 -15.25 -0.83
CA ASP A 88 -7.06 -15.59 -0.65
C ASP A 88 -7.81 -14.67 0.33
N TYR A 89 -7.14 -14.21 1.38
CA TYR A 89 -7.71 -13.29 2.37
C TYR A 89 -8.13 -11.92 1.80
N LEU A 90 -7.68 -11.57 0.58
CA LEU A 90 -8.07 -10.35 -0.15
C LEU A 90 -9.16 -10.60 -1.19
N ARG A 91 -9.41 -11.86 -1.55
CA ARG A 91 -10.42 -12.21 -2.56
C ARG A 91 -11.81 -11.99 -1.99
N LYS A 92 -12.72 -11.51 -2.84
CA LYS A 92 -14.10 -11.21 -2.44
C LYS A 92 -15.10 -11.80 -3.43
N LYS A 93 -16.20 -12.32 -2.88
CA LYS A 93 -17.39 -12.65 -3.67
C LYS A 93 -18.03 -11.36 -4.18
N GLN A 94 -18.28 -11.28 -5.49
CA GLN A 94 -18.90 -10.10 -6.09
C GLN A 94 -20.38 -10.01 -5.64
N PRO A 95 -20.86 -8.83 -5.21
CA PRO A 95 -22.27 -8.61 -4.91
C PRO A 95 -23.13 -8.70 -6.18
N ALA A 96 -24.44 -8.87 -6.00
CA ALA A 96 -25.38 -8.75 -7.11
C ALA A 96 -25.38 -7.31 -7.63
N GLU A 97 -25.48 -7.14 -8.95
CA GLU A 97 -25.53 -5.82 -9.57
C GLU A 97 -26.76 -5.03 -9.07
N SER A 98 -26.55 -3.76 -8.74
CA SER A 98 -27.63 -2.88 -8.31
C SER A 98 -27.38 -1.42 -8.73
N ASN A 99 -28.40 -0.58 -8.56
CA ASN A 99 -28.31 0.86 -8.78
C ASN A 99 -28.20 1.67 -7.47
N GLN A 100 -28.07 1.01 -6.32
CA GLN A 100 -27.91 1.70 -5.03
C GLN A 100 -26.67 2.59 -5.06
N SER A 101 -26.74 3.76 -4.44
CA SER A 101 -25.60 4.67 -4.38
C SER A 101 -25.48 5.37 -3.04
N VAL A 102 -24.25 5.77 -2.74
CA VAL A 102 -23.90 6.55 -1.56
C VAL A 102 -23.52 7.95 -2.03
N ALA A 103 -24.37 8.94 -1.75
CA ALA A 103 -24.23 10.29 -2.29
C ALA A 103 -22.89 10.95 -1.95
N THR A 104 -22.32 10.67 -0.77
CA THR A 104 -21.00 11.17 -0.38
C THR A 104 -19.89 10.63 -1.28
N GLU A 105 -19.97 9.36 -1.66
CA GLU A 105 -19.00 8.66 -2.50
C GLU A 105 -19.15 9.02 -3.99
N ASP A 106 -20.37 9.33 -4.42
CA ASP A 106 -20.65 9.76 -5.81
C ASP A 106 -19.92 11.05 -6.20
N THR A 107 -19.49 11.86 -5.23
CA THR A 107 -18.66 13.04 -5.50
C THR A 107 -17.28 12.68 -6.05
N THR A 108 -16.68 11.59 -5.58
CA THR A 108 -15.38 11.08 -6.05
C THR A 108 -15.42 10.75 -7.55
N LEU A 109 -16.57 10.31 -8.07
CA LEU A 109 -16.77 9.99 -9.49
C LEU A 109 -16.54 11.19 -10.42
N ASN A 110 -16.63 12.41 -9.88
CA ASN A 110 -16.37 13.67 -10.59
C ASN A 110 -14.97 14.24 -10.32
N ASN A 111 -14.03 13.40 -9.86
CA ASN A 111 -12.68 13.76 -9.43
C ASN A 111 -12.64 14.76 -8.26
N VAL A 112 -13.69 14.80 -7.45
CA VAL A 112 -13.72 15.62 -6.23
C VAL A 112 -13.20 14.77 -5.07
N PHE A 113 -12.01 15.11 -4.56
CA PHE A 113 -11.38 14.41 -3.44
C PHE A 113 -11.43 15.28 -2.19
N ILE A 114 -11.64 14.63 -1.04
CA ILE A 114 -11.58 15.25 0.27
C ILE A 114 -10.32 14.72 0.96
N VAL A 115 -9.34 15.59 1.14
CA VAL A 115 -8.05 15.28 1.76
C VAL A 115 -7.93 16.13 3.00
N GLN A 116 -7.84 15.52 4.19
CA GLN A 116 -7.79 16.23 5.48
C GLN A 116 -8.86 17.34 5.60
N ASN A 117 -10.11 17.00 5.27
CA ASN A 117 -11.26 17.92 5.23
C ASN A 117 -11.19 19.05 4.18
N VAL A 118 -10.16 19.07 3.32
CA VAL A 118 -10.04 20.00 2.19
C VAL A 118 -10.57 19.36 0.91
N ARG A 119 -11.68 19.89 0.41
CA ARG A 119 -12.31 19.48 -0.85
C ARG A 119 -11.57 20.10 -2.05
N GLY A 120 -11.08 19.28 -2.97
CA GLY A 120 -10.47 19.72 -4.22
C GLY A 120 -10.94 18.88 -5.41
N GLN A 121 -11.16 19.52 -6.57
CA GLN A 121 -11.50 18.82 -7.81
C GLN A 121 -10.26 18.69 -8.67
N VAL A 122 -9.77 17.46 -8.87
CA VAL A 122 -8.57 17.21 -9.70
C VAL A 122 -8.92 17.49 -11.16
N PRO A 123 -8.26 18.47 -11.80
CA PRO A 123 -8.53 18.79 -13.19
C PRO A 123 -7.92 17.73 -14.12
N TYR A 124 -8.42 17.69 -15.35
CA TYR A 124 -7.72 17.00 -16.45
C TYR A 124 -6.72 17.96 -17.11
N GLY A 125 -5.54 17.45 -17.41
CA GLY A 125 -4.55 18.13 -18.23
C GLY A 125 -4.93 18.14 -19.71
N LYS A 126 -4.12 18.84 -20.52
CA LYS A 126 -4.33 18.94 -21.99
C LYS A 126 -4.21 17.60 -22.72
N ASP A 127 -3.51 16.64 -22.11
CA ASP A 127 -3.34 15.28 -22.60
C ASP A 127 -4.48 14.34 -22.18
N GLY A 128 -5.51 14.86 -21.50
CA GLY A 128 -6.68 14.09 -21.09
C GLY A 128 -6.46 13.19 -19.87
N HIS A 129 -5.27 13.24 -19.25
CA HIS A 129 -4.96 12.59 -17.99
C HIS A 129 -5.30 13.50 -16.81
N ARG A 130 -5.53 12.95 -15.62
CA ARG A 130 -5.65 13.78 -14.41
C ARG A 130 -4.33 14.49 -14.10
N ASP A 131 -4.41 15.70 -13.56
CA ASP A 131 -3.24 16.37 -12.99
C ASP A 131 -2.89 15.77 -11.62
N TRP A 132 -2.08 14.71 -11.64
CA TRP A 132 -1.58 14.03 -10.43
C TRP A 132 -0.63 14.88 -9.58
N TYR A 133 -0.26 16.07 -10.04
CA TYR A 133 0.53 17.05 -9.30
C TYR A 133 -0.32 18.19 -8.75
N TYR A 134 -1.64 18.14 -8.93
CA TYR A 134 -2.56 19.15 -8.41
C TYR A 134 -2.48 19.24 -6.89
N LYS A 135 -2.21 20.44 -6.38
CA LYS A 135 -1.97 20.75 -4.97
C LYS A 135 -3.23 21.18 -4.22
N GLY A 136 -4.40 20.79 -4.73
CA GLY A 136 -5.67 21.21 -4.16
C GLY A 136 -5.96 22.71 -4.34
N PRO A 137 -7.10 23.19 -3.80
CA PRO A 137 -7.52 24.58 -3.94
C PRO A 137 -6.60 25.58 -3.23
N ASN A 138 -5.86 25.12 -2.22
CA ASN A 138 -4.98 25.96 -1.40
C ASN A 138 -3.51 25.92 -1.86
N ASN A 139 -3.22 25.26 -2.99
CA ASN A 139 -1.86 25.08 -3.51
C ASN A 139 -0.89 24.45 -2.49
N ASP A 140 -1.38 23.47 -1.73
CA ASP A 140 -0.64 22.72 -0.71
C ASP A 140 -0.09 21.39 -1.27
N ARG A 141 1.22 21.17 -1.09
CA ARG A 141 1.89 19.94 -1.53
C ARG A 141 1.38 18.72 -0.77
N GLU A 142 0.96 18.86 0.48
CA GLU A 142 0.37 17.75 1.26
C GLU A 142 -0.92 17.26 0.60
N TRP A 143 -1.72 18.15 -0.01
CA TRP A 143 -2.91 17.74 -0.75
C TRP A 143 -2.54 16.84 -1.94
N ALA A 144 -1.50 17.22 -2.69
CA ALA A 144 -0.99 16.41 -3.79
C ALA A 144 -0.43 15.07 -3.29
N TRP A 145 0.38 15.05 -2.22
CA TRP A 145 0.89 13.81 -1.63
C TRP A 145 -0.25 12.89 -1.18
N LEU A 146 -1.14 13.36 -0.32
CA LEU A 146 -2.18 12.53 0.27
C LEU A 146 -3.21 12.03 -0.77
N SER A 147 -3.56 12.83 -1.79
CA SER A 147 -4.45 12.38 -2.88
C SER A 147 -3.85 11.24 -3.71
N ASN A 148 -2.51 11.16 -3.80
CA ASN A 148 -1.77 10.09 -4.47
C ASN A 148 -1.56 8.84 -3.58
N ARG A 149 -2.16 8.79 -2.37
CA ARG A 149 -2.28 7.55 -1.56
C ARG A 149 -3.45 6.67 -1.97
N HIS A 150 -4.34 7.18 -2.82
CA HIS A 150 -5.46 6.43 -3.42
C HIS A 150 -6.49 5.94 -2.40
N THR A 151 -6.65 6.61 -1.27
CA THR A 151 -7.67 6.29 -0.26
C THR A 151 -9.09 6.46 -0.80
N GLN A 152 -9.29 7.39 -1.73
CA GLN A 152 -10.55 7.64 -2.42
C GLN A 152 -11.05 6.42 -3.19
N ILE A 153 -10.19 5.73 -3.96
CA ILE A 153 -10.59 4.50 -4.67
C ILE A 153 -10.72 3.31 -3.70
N ARG A 154 -10.04 3.36 -2.54
CA ARG A 154 -10.29 2.38 -1.47
C ARG A 154 -11.68 2.56 -0.84
N SER A 155 -12.15 3.79 -0.69
CA SER A 155 -13.53 4.06 -0.24
C SER A 155 -14.54 3.53 -1.25
N LEU A 156 -14.39 3.89 -2.52
CA LEU A 156 -15.25 3.41 -3.60
C LEU A 156 -15.24 1.87 -3.74
N PHE A 157 -14.11 1.22 -3.48
CA PHE A 157 -14.02 -0.24 -3.44
C PHE A 157 -14.96 -0.81 -2.36
N ASN A 158 -14.93 -0.26 -1.14
CA ASN A 158 -15.83 -0.68 -0.07
C ASN A 158 -17.30 -0.39 -0.45
N THR A 159 -17.59 0.80 -0.97
CA THR A 159 -18.93 1.19 -1.42
C THR A 159 -19.47 0.25 -2.49
N TYR A 160 -18.64 -0.21 -3.42
CA TYR A 160 -19.05 -1.22 -4.39
C TYR A 160 -19.49 -2.52 -3.72
N PHE A 161 -18.72 -3.03 -2.74
CA PHE A 161 -19.09 -4.27 -2.05
C PHE A 161 -20.33 -4.13 -1.16
N GLU A 162 -20.66 -2.92 -0.72
CA GLU A 162 -21.88 -2.62 0.02
C GLU A 162 -23.10 -2.49 -0.90
N THR A 163 -22.94 -1.88 -2.08
CA THR A 163 -24.06 -1.49 -2.95
C THR A 163 -24.27 -2.39 -4.15
N GLY A 164 -23.22 -3.03 -4.66
CA GLY A 164 -23.23 -3.74 -5.95
C GLY A 164 -23.26 -2.84 -7.19
N ASN A 165 -23.05 -1.52 -7.06
CA ASN A 165 -23.19 -0.60 -8.18
C ASN A 165 -21.93 -0.50 -9.07
N PRO A 166 -21.99 -0.90 -10.36
CA PRO A 166 -20.82 -1.02 -11.22
C PRO A 166 -20.16 0.31 -11.55
N LYS A 167 -20.82 1.46 -11.34
CA LYS A 167 -20.21 2.78 -11.57
C LYS A 167 -18.94 3.01 -10.75
N TYR A 168 -18.89 2.43 -9.54
CA TYR A 168 -17.73 2.52 -8.66
C TYR A 168 -16.53 1.76 -9.23
N VAL A 169 -16.73 0.53 -9.70
CA VAL A 169 -15.66 -0.28 -10.31
C VAL A 169 -15.16 0.36 -11.60
N LYS A 170 -16.06 0.84 -12.46
CA LYS A 170 -15.70 1.54 -13.72
C LYS A 170 -14.84 2.78 -13.47
N TYR A 171 -15.14 3.54 -12.42
CA TYR A 171 -14.31 4.69 -12.03
C TYR A 171 -12.95 4.25 -11.50
N ILE A 172 -12.89 3.24 -10.63
CA ILE A 172 -11.63 2.70 -10.08
C ILE A 172 -10.72 2.18 -11.21
N ASP A 173 -11.29 1.44 -12.16
CA ASP A 173 -10.61 0.95 -13.37
C ASP A 173 -9.98 2.09 -14.16
N ALA A 174 -10.78 3.10 -14.55
CA ALA A 174 -10.29 4.25 -15.31
C ALA A 174 -9.29 5.11 -14.49
N PHE A 175 -9.46 5.21 -13.18
CA PHE A 175 -8.55 5.93 -12.29
C PHE A 175 -7.17 5.27 -12.23
N LEU A 176 -7.12 3.94 -12.04
CA LEU A 176 -5.87 3.19 -11.97
C LEU A 176 -5.16 3.17 -13.32
N ARG A 177 -5.88 2.93 -14.41
CA ARG A 177 -5.30 2.98 -15.76
C ARG A 177 -4.69 4.34 -16.08
N ASP A 178 -5.42 5.43 -15.81
CA ASP A 178 -4.95 6.80 -15.95
C ASP A 178 -3.66 7.06 -15.16
N PHE A 179 -3.68 6.74 -13.85
CA PHE A 179 -2.53 6.95 -12.97
C PHE A 179 -1.30 6.18 -13.44
N ILE A 180 -1.46 4.88 -13.69
CA ILE A 180 -0.32 4.01 -14.00
C ILE A 180 0.31 4.46 -15.32
N ILE A 181 -0.48 4.68 -16.38
CA ILE A 181 0.02 5.17 -17.67
C ILE A 181 0.72 6.51 -17.52
N LYS A 182 0.11 7.46 -16.78
CA LYS A 182 0.69 8.80 -16.60
C LYS A 182 1.94 8.81 -15.71
N SER A 183 2.10 7.81 -14.86
CA SER A 183 3.26 7.67 -13.96
C SER A 183 4.50 7.07 -14.63
N MET A 184 4.39 6.58 -15.87
CA MET A 184 5.49 5.98 -16.62
C MET A 184 6.33 7.03 -17.36
N PRO A 185 7.65 6.80 -17.51
CA PRO A 185 8.42 5.71 -16.92
C PRO A 185 8.68 5.91 -15.41
N TYR A 186 8.81 4.81 -14.67
CA TYR A 186 9.27 4.84 -13.28
C TYR A 186 10.64 5.54 -13.18
N PRO A 187 10.80 6.57 -12.32
CA PRO A 187 12.02 7.38 -12.30
C PRO A 187 13.24 6.70 -11.67
N ALA A 188 13.09 5.57 -10.97
CA ALA A 188 14.19 4.82 -10.33
C ALA A 188 15.16 5.67 -9.47
N LYS A 189 14.63 6.70 -8.81
CA LYS A 189 15.37 7.56 -7.88
C LYS A 189 14.45 8.03 -6.76
N LYS A 190 15.04 8.33 -5.60
CA LYS A 190 14.32 8.97 -4.49
C LYS A 190 13.71 10.29 -4.97
N SER A 191 12.44 10.52 -4.61
CA SER A 191 11.66 11.65 -5.10
C SER A 191 10.83 12.25 -3.98
N SER A 192 10.66 13.57 -4.03
CA SER A 192 9.74 14.35 -3.19
C SER A 192 8.42 14.67 -3.89
N GLU A 193 8.27 14.27 -5.16
CA GLU A 193 7.11 14.57 -5.98
C GLU A 193 5.92 13.65 -5.67
N SER A 194 4.69 14.14 -5.88
CA SER A 194 3.45 13.49 -5.44
C SER A 194 3.25 12.06 -5.93
N ILE A 195 3.67 11.75 -7.15
CA ILE A 195 3.51 10.41 -7.74
C ILE A 195 4.47 9.41 -7.07
N TRP A 196 5.75 9.73 -6.89
CA TRP A 196 6.80 8.77 -6.49
C TRP A 196 7.49 9.14 -5.16
N ARG A 197 6.79 9.79 -4.22
CA ARG A 197 7.27 9.95 -2.84
C ARG A 197 6.97 8.67 -2.04
N GLY A 198 7.89 8.27 -1.18
CA GLY A 198 7.89 6.95 -0.55
C GLY A 198 6.63 6.58 0.25
N LEU A 199 6.06 7.48 1.05
CA LEU A 199 4.78 7.21 1.74
C LEU A 199 3.62 6.92 0.77
N GLU A 200 3.56 7.64 -0.34
CA GLU A 200 2.50 7.46 -1.33
C GLU A 200 2.68 6.16 -2.10
N VAL A 201 3.93 5.84 -2.48
CA VAL A 201 4.30 4.53 -3.05
C VAL A 201 3.87 3.41 -2.11
N ALA A 202 4.21 3.51 -0.83
CA ALA A 202 3.87 2.52 0.19
C ALA A 202 2.35 2.36 0.39
N ALA A 203 1.62 3.48 0.45
CA ALA A 203 0.17 3.47 0.59
C ALA A 203 -0.52 2.79 -0.61
N ARG A 204 -0.06 3.09 -1.83
CA ARG A 204 -0.65 2.51 -3.05
C ARG A 204 -0.49 1.01 -3.12
N VAL A 205 0.66 0.43 -2.76
CA VAL A 205 0.84 -1.04 -2.76
C VAL A 205 -0.23 -1.73 -1.90
N LYS A 206 -0.53 -1.18 -0.73
CA LYS A 206 -1.55 -1.72 0.19
C LYS A 206 -2.96 -1.58 -0.39
N VAL A 207 -3.30 -0.43 -0.97
CA VAL A 207 -4.61 -0.20 -1.61
C VAL A 207 -4.79 -1.08 -2.85
N TRP A 208 -3.80 -1.09 -3.73
CA TRP A 208 -3.82 -1.78 -5.02
C TRP A 208 -3.89 -3.29 -4.85
N SER A 209 -3.19 -3.85 -3.86
CA SER A 209 -3.29 -5.28 -3.54
C SER A 209 -4.74 -5.70 -3.27
N VAL A 210 -5.47 -4.91 -2.46
CA VAL A 210 -6.86 -5.24 -2.14
C VAL A 210 -7.78 -5.07 -3.35
N ILE A 211 -7.58 -4.02 -4.15
CA ILE A 211 -8.37 -3.80 -5.35
C ILE A 211 -8.15 -4.92 -6.38
N PHE A 212 -6.88 -5.29 -6.62
CA PHE A 212 -6.52 -6.33 -7.59
C PHE A 212 -7.20 -7.66 -7.26
N TYR A 213 -7.00 -8.18 -6.04
CA TYR A 213 -7.58 -9.46 -5.63
C TYR A 213 -9.09 -9.38 -5.40
N GLY A 214 -9.60 -8.24 -4.94
CA GLY A 214 -11.02 -8.04 -4.72
C GLY A 214 -11.84 -7.96 -6.02
N PHE A 215 -11.26 -7.45 -7.11
CA PHE A 215 -11.94 -7.32 -8.42
C PHE A 215 -11.49 -8.32 -9.47
N LEU A 216 -10.71 -9.33 -9.09
CA LEU A 216 -10.15 -10.31 -10.01
C LEU A 216 -11.19 -10.97 -10.94
N ASN A 217 -12.41 -11.19 -10.40
CA ASN A 217 -13.55 -11.78 -11.10
C ASN A 217 -14.66 -10.76 -11.41
N ASN A 218 -14.34 -9.47 -11.46
CA ASN A 218 -15.30 -8.41 -11.78
C ASN A 218 -15.20 -8.03 -13.26
N GLU A 219 -16.31 -8.17 -13.99
CA GLU A 219 -16.37 -7.88 -15.43
C GLU A 219 -16.15 -6.40 -15.78
N ASN A 220 -16.37 -5.49 -14.83
CA ASN A 220 -16.15 -4.06 -15.02
C ASN A 220 -14.71 -3.63 -14.71
N PHE A 221 -13.84 -4.55 -14.28
CA PHE A 221 -12.43 -4.29 -13.99
C PHE A 221 -11.55 -4.86 -15.10
N SER A 222 -11.04 -3.97 -15.96
CA SER A 222 -10.54 -4.36 -17.28
C SER A 222 -9.24 -5.18 -17.19
N PRO A 223 -9.04 -6.15 -18.12
CA PRO A 223 -7.78 -6.88 -18.26
C PRO A 223 -6.56 -5.96 -18.39
N ALA A 224 -6.67 -4.86 -19.14
CA ALA A 224 -5.58 -3.89 -19.28
C ALA A 224 -5.17 -3.27 -17.94
N THR A 225 -6.13 -2.88 -17.09
CA THR A 225 -5.82 -2.33 -15.76
C THR A 225 -5.17 -3.37 -14.86
N GLN A 226 -5.63 -4.63 -14.88
CA GLN A 226 -5.02 -5.72 -14.12
C GLN A 226 -3.54 -5.91 -14.50
N LEU A 227 -3.23 -5.96 -15.80
CA LEU A 227 -1.86 -6.09 -16.31
C LEU A 227 -1.00 -4.85 -15.99
N LEU A 228 -1.57 -3.65 -16.09
CA LEU A 228 -0.88 -2.41 -15.71
C LEU A 228 -0.49 -2.41 -14.23
N MET A 229 -1.37 -2.87 -13.34
CA MET A 229 -1.06 -3.00 -11.91
C MET A 229 0.08 -4.00 -11.69
N LEU A 230 0.02 -5.19 -12.29
CA LEU A 230 1.09 -6.19 -12.21
C LEU A 230 2.41 -5.65 -12.77
N SER A 231 2.38 -4.83 -13.82
CA SER A 231 3.60 -4.22 -14.36
C SER A 231 4.23 -3.17 -13.44
N SER A 232 3.42 -2.48 -12.62
CA SER A 232 3.86 -1.34 -11.81
C SER A 232 4.19 -1.70 -10.36
N LEU A 233 3.66 -2.79 -9.82
CA LEU A 233 3.95 -3.25 -8.45
C LEU A 233 5.45 -3.53 -8.19
N PRO A 234 6.22 -4.13 -9.13
CA PRO A 234 7.67 -4.27 -8.98
C PRO A 234 8.41 -2.93 -8.86
N ASP A 235 7.98 -1.89 -9.58
CA ASP A 235 8.57 -0.54 -9.46
C ASP A 235 8.33 0.06 -8.07
N HIS A 236 7.14 -0.17 -7.51
CA HIS A 236 6.81 0.26 -6.15
C HIS A 236 7.63 -0.51 -5.11
N ALA A 237 7.79 -1.82 -5.28
CA ALA A 237 8.64 -2.65 -4.44
C ALA A 237 10.11 -2.20 -4.51
N HIS A 238 10.63 -1.98 -5.72
CA HIS A 238 11.97 -1.43 -5.94
C HIS A 238 12.17 -0.10 -5.21
N TYR A 239 11.19 0.82 -5.29
CA TYR A 239 11.27 2.08 -4.56
C TYR A 239 11.30 1.88 -3.04
N ASN A 240 10.37 1.11 -2.47
CA ASN A 240 10.30 0.86 -1.04
C ASN A 240 11.54 0.13 -0.51
N ARG A 241 12.23 -0.63 -1.36
CA ARG A 241 13.47 -1.34 -1.04
C ARG A 241 14.72 -0.44 -1.10
N ASN A 242 14.79 0.51 -2.03
CA ASN A 242 16.01 1.26 -2.31
C ASN A 242 15.97 2.73 -1.83
N PHE A 243 14.78 3.29 -1.64
CA PHE A 243 14.60 4.73 -1.41
C PHE A 243 13.75 5.08 -0.19
N HIS A 244 13.41 4.10 0.66
CA HIS A 244 12.68 4.33 1.90
C HIS A 244 13.40 5.33 2.83
N ALA A 245 12.65 5.91 3.75
CA ALA A 245 13.12 6.77 4.82
C ALA A 245 13.43 5.96 6.09
N GLY A 246 13.81 6.66 7.17
CA GLY A 246 14.01 6.09 8.51
C GLY A 246 12.78 6.30 9.41
N ASN A 247 12.94 6.01 10.70
CA ASN A 247 11.95 6.28 11.77
C ASN A 247 10.56 5.71 11.46
N ASN A 248 9.48 6.43 11.79
CA ASN A 248 8.11 5.99 11.58
C ASN A 248 7.72 5.80 10.09
N TRP A 249 8.40 6.44 9.14
CA TRP A 249 8.15 6.22 7.71
C TRP A 249 8.68 4.86 7.26
N LEU A 250 9.83 4.43 7.80
CA LEU A 250 10.42 3.13 7.51
C LEU A 250 9.41 2.02 7.77
N THR A 251 8.71 2.04 8.91
CA THR A 251 7.75 0.98 9.24
C THR A 251 6.61 0.92 8.21
N MET A 252 6.16 2.08 7.70
CA MET A 252 5.10 2.14 6.69
C MET A 252 5.56 1.62 5.33
N GLU A 253 6.75 2.02 4.89
CA GLU A 253 7.34 1.67 3.58
C GLU A 253 7.81 0.23 3.51
N ILE A 254 8.47 -0.27 4.56
CA ILE A 254 8.92 -1.66 4.65
C ILE A 254 7.73 -2.62 4.79
N SER A 255 6.67 -2.25 5.51
CA SER A 255 5.45 -3.06 5.53
C SER A 255 4.79 -3.13 4.15
N ALA A 256 4.90 -2.08 3.32
CA ALA A 256 4.41 -2.12 1.96
C ALA A 256 5.27 -3.02 1.06
N LEU A 257 6.60 -3.02 1.24
CA LEU A 257 7.49 -3.97 0.55
C LEU A 257 7.13 -5.42 0.90
N ALA A 258 6.98 -5.74 2.19
CA ALA A 258 6.52 -7.06 2.61
C ALA A 258 5.13 -7.39 2.05
N THR A 259 4.20 -6.43 2.01
CA THR A 259 2.87 -6.63 1.39
C THR A 259 2.98 -7.02 -0.09
N ALA A 260 3.84 -6.35 -0.86
CA ALA A 260 4.07 -6.71 -2.26
C ALA A 260 4.63 -8.13 -2.39
N ALA A 261 5.65 -8.45 -1.59
CA ALA A 261 6.30 -9.75 -1.59
C ALA A 261 5.33 -10.90 -1.25
N THR A 262 4.49 -10.73 -0.22
CA THR A 262 3.58 -11.79 0.23
C THR A 262 2.33 -11.92 -0.63
N ASN A 263 1.85 -10.82 -1.21
CA ASN A 263 0.66 -10.85 -2.05
C ASN A 263 0.95 -11.24 -3.49
N PHE A 264 2.19 -11.08 -3.94
CA PHE A 264 2.62 -11.42 -5.30
C PHE A 264 3.93 -12.22 -5.24
N PRO A 265 3.93 -13.42 -4.65
CA PRO A 265 5.13 -14.24 -4.49
C PRO A 265 5.75 -14.69 -5.81
N GLN A 266 5.04 -14.52 -6.93
CA GLN A 266 5.49 -14.92 -8.27
C GLN A 266 6.53 -13.98 -8.89
N TYR A 267 6.77 -12.80 -8.31
CA TYR A 267 7.92 -12.00 -8.76
C TYR A 267 9.22 -12.64 -8.29
N LYS A 268 10.25 -12.64 -9.15
CA LYS A 268 11.57 -13.22 -8.87
C LYS A 268 12.20 -12.72 -7.56
N ALA A 269 11.96 -11.45 -7.25
CA ALA A 269 12.55 -10.78 -6.09
C ALA A 269 11.68 -10.86 -4.82
N SER A 270 10.50 -11.48 -4.85
CA SER A 270 9.57 -11.47 -3.70
C SER A 270 10.17 -12.07 -2.42
N ASP A 271 10.92 -13.17 -2.51
CA ASP A 271 11.58 -13.76 -1.33
C ASP A 271 12.68 -12.85 -0.76
N GLU A 272 13.48 -12.20 -1.63
CA GLU A 272 14.49 -11.22 -1.22
C GLU A 272 13.84 -10.00 -0.55
N TRP A 273 12.77 -9.48 -1.14
CA TRP A 273 12.02 -8.34 -0.59
C TRP A 273 11.47 -8.66 0.80
N LEU A 274 10.92 -9.86 1.01
CA LEU A 274 10.40 -10.26 2.32
C LEU A 274 11.53 -10.44 3.33
N THR A 275 12.62 -11.10 2.94
CA THR A 275 13.81 -11.28 3.79
C THR A 275 14.41 -9.94 4.21
N TYR A 276 14.58 -9.01 3.26
CA TYR A 276 15.04 -7.65 3.54
C TYR A 276 14.07 -6.92 4.47
N SER A 277 12.76 -7.05 4.23
CA SER A 277 11.75 -6.38 5.03
C SER A 277 11.79 -6.85 6.49
N ILE A 278 11.94 -8.15 6.73
CA ILE A 278 12.05 -8.74 8.07
C ILE A 278 13.28 -8.22 8.79
N ALA A 279 14.45 -8.27 8.14
CA ALA A 279 15.70 -7.78 8.72
C ALA A 279 15.63 -6.28 9.06
N THR A 280 15.10 -5.48 8.13
CA THR A 280 15.01 -4.01 8.27
C THR A 280 14.01 -3.60 9.33
N MET A 281 12.84 -4.26 9.38
CA MET A 281 11.83 -3.98 10.41
C MET A 281 12.30 -4.40 11.80
N ALA A 282 12.93 -5.58 11.91
CA ALA A 282 13.48 -6.07 13.17
C ALA A 282 14.55 -5.14 13.74
N GLU A 283 15.47 -4.66 12.89
CA GLU A 283 16.48 -3.70 13.33
C GLU A 283 15.87 -2.34 13.69
N SER A 284 14.90 -1.88 12.91
CA SER A 284 14.17 -0.65 13.22
C SER A 284 13.43 -0.72 14.55
N MET A 285 12.84 -1.87 14.91
CA MET A 285 12.11 -2.04 16.17
C MET A 285 13.03 -1.83 17.39
N LYS A 286 14.25 -2.39 17.35
CA LYS A 286 15.23 -2.20 18.44
C LYS A 286 15.60 -0.74 18.68
N GLY A 287 15.59 0.07 17.62
CA GLY A 287 15.88 1.51 17.71
C GLY A 287 14.66 2.38 18.07
N GLN A 288 13.44 1.83 18.03
CA GLN A 288 12.20 2.59 18.21
C GLN A 288 11.44 2.23 19.49
N VAL A 289 11.79 1.13 20.16
CA VAL A 289 11.11 0.67 21.37
C VAL A 289 12.16 0.31 22.43
N TYR A 290 12.06 0.91 23.61
CA TYR A 290 12.90 0.56 24.75
C TYR A 290 12.57 -0.83 25.28
N ASP A 291 13.48 -1.40 26.08
CA ASP A 291 13.31 -2.73 26.70
C ASP A 291 12.08 -2.81 27.62
N ASP A 292 11.59 -1.69 28.16
CA ASP A 292 10.35 -1.61 28.94
C ASP A 292 9.08 -1.41 28.10
N GLY A 293 9.20 -1.55 26.78
CA GLY A 293 8.09 -1.51 25.82
C GLY A 293 7.69 -0.11 25.37
N VAL A 294 8.34 0.96 25.86
CA VAL A 294 7.94 2.32 25.50
C VAL A 294 8.58 2.76 24.18
N GLN A 295 7.75 3.27 23.26
CA GLN A 295 8.21 3.85 22.01
C GLN A 295 9.02 5.14 22.26
N THR A 296 10.14 5.29 21.55
CA THR A 296 11.21 6.27 21.86
C THR A 296 10.83 7.73 21.65
N GLU A 297 9.75 8.05 20.91
CA GLU A 297 9.23 9.43 20.77
C GLU A 297 8.40 9.87 21.98
N LEU A 298 8.18 8.98 22.95
CA LEU A 298 7.55 9.25 24.24
C LEU A 298 6.16 9.90 24.11
N THR A 299 5.48 9.72 22.98
CA THR A 299 4.17 10.33 22.69
C THR A 299 3.12 9.23 22.61
N SER A 300 2.10 9.26 23.47
CA SER A 300 1.14 8.15 23.59
C SER A 300 0.41 7.85 22.28
N HIS A 301 0.12 8.87 21.48
CA HIS A 301 -0.45 8.69 20.14
C HIS A 301 0.52 7.94 19.21
N TYR A 302 1.80 8.34 19.16
CA TYR A 302 2.80 7.73 18.28
C TYR A 302 3.21 6.33 18.73
N HIS A 303 3.14 6.05 20.03
CA HIS A 303 3.24 4.70 20.56
C HIS A 303 2.21 3.78 19.90
N ASN A 304 0.93 4.17 19.91
CA ASN A 304 -0.14 3.36 19.32
C ASN A 304 0.00 3.21 17.80
N VAL A 305 0.45 4.27 17.11
CA VAL A 305 0.75 4.20 15.67
C VAL A 305 1.87 3.20 15.40
N SER A 306 2.94 3.20 16.20
CA SER A 306 4.06 2.28 16.05
C SER A 306 3.65 0.84 16.35
N LEU A 307 2.94 0.62 17.47
CA LEU A 307 2.37 -0.67 17.86
C LEU A 307 1.52 -1.26 16.71
N HIS A 308 0.61 -0.46 16.15
CA HIS A 308 -0.22 -0.90 15.03
C HIS A 308 0.60 -1.31 13.80
N ASN A 309 1.67 -0.56 13.47
CA ASN A 309 2.51 -0.90 12.33
C ASN A 309 3.32 -2.19 12.56
N PHE A 310 3.83 -2.42 13.77
CA PHE A 310 4.51 -3.67 14.12
C PHE A 310 3.57 -4.87 14.12
N GLU A 311 2.36 -4.73 14.67
CA GLU A 311 1.32 -5.76 14.58
C GLU A 311 0.96 -6.07 13.12
N LEU A 312 0.78 -5.04 12.29
CA LEU A 312 0.49 -5.21 10.87
C LEU A 312 1.61 -5.98 10.17
N PHE A 313 2.87 -5.66 10.47
CA PHE A 313 4.02 -6.35 9.91
C PHE A 313 4.08 -7.82 10.35
N LYS A 314 3.82 -8.10 11.63
CA LYS A 314 3.71 -9.46 12.16
C LYS A 314 2.63 -10.25 11.41
N GLN A 315 1.44 -9.67 11.24
CA GLN A 315 0.35 -10.33 10.51
C GLN A 315 0.69 -10.60 9.04
N ILE A 316 1.47 -9.74 8.39
CA ILE A 316 1.97 -9.99 7.02
C ILE A 316 2.88 -11.22 7.01
N CYS A 317 3.83 -11.31 7.95
CA CYS A 317 4.77 -12.42 8.05
C CYS A 317 4.08 -13.73 8.44
N ASP A 318 3.14 -13.70 9.40
CA ASP A 318 2.35 -14.86 9.82
C ASP A 318 1.57 -15.46 8.64
N ARG A 319 0.89 -14.62 7.85
CA ARG A 319 0.15 -15.07 6.64
C ARG A 319 1.06 -15.69 5.58
N ALA A 320 2.32 -15.26 5.55
CA ALA A 320 3.34 -15.78 4.64
C ALA A 320 4.12 -16.97 5.23
N ASN A 321 3.75 -17.45 6.43
CA ASN A 321 4.47 -18.47 7.18
C ASN A 321 5.97 -18.14 7.34
N ARG A 322 6.29 -16.86 7.55
CA ARG A 322 7.66 -16.40 7.83
C ARG A 322 7.82 -16.06 9.30
N SER A 323 8.79 -16.70 9.93
CA SER A 323 9.14 -16.45 11.33
C SER A 323 9.80 -15.08 11.49
N LEU A 324 9.35 -14.34 12.49
CA LEU A 324 10.05 -13.18 13.02
C LEU A 324 10.99 -13.59 14.16
N PRO A 325 12.02 -12.80 14.46
CA PRO A 325 12.82 -13.00 15.66
C PRO A 325 11.95 -13.01 16.93
N ALA A 326 12.27 -13.85 17.91
CA ALA A 326 11.47 -14.02 19.13
C ALA A 326 11.19 -12.69 19.85
N PHE A 327 12.22 -11.83 19.96
CA PHE A 327 12.11 -10.52 20.59
C PHE A 327 11.02 -9.64 19.96
N PHE A 328 10.69 -9.83 18.68
CA PHE A 328 9.70 -8.99 18.00
C PHE A 328 8.32 -9.12 18.66
N ASN A 329 7.93 -10.35 19.01
CA ASN A 329 6.66 -10.61 19.69
C ASN A 329 6.70 -10.16 21.15
N GLU A 330 7.84 -10.38 21.82
CA GLU A 330 8.08 -9.93 23.19
C GLU A 330 7.99 -8.39 23.28
N THR A 331 8.53 -7.67 22.30
CA THR A 331 8.43 -6.21 22.22
C THR A 331 7.00 -5.74 22.00
N ILE A 332 6.21 -6.39 21.12
CA ILE A 332 4.78 -6.04 20.95
C ILE A 332 4.01 -6.27 22.26
N GLU A 333 4.25 -7.39 22.94
CA GLU A 333 3.64 -7.67 24.25
C GLU A 333 4.02 -6.59 25.29
N ALA A 334 5.30 -6.17 25.32
CA ALA A 334 5.77 -5.10 26.20
C ALA A 334 5.13 -3.74 25.88
N MET A 335 4.93 -3.41 24.60
CA MET A 335 4.18 -2.21 24.18
C MET A 335 2.73 -2.24 24.68
N TYR A 336 2.05 -3.39 24.55
CA TYR A 336 0.72 -3.59 25.11
C TYR A 336 0.69 -3.44 26.63
N SER A 337 1.70 -3.98 27.31
CA SER A 337 1.89 -3.80 28.75
C SER A 337 1.99 -2.31 29.11
N TYR A 338 2.78 -1.52 28.39
CA TYR A 338 2.89 -0.10 28.67
C TYR A 338 1.52 0.61 28.57
N ILE A 339 0.79 0.44 27.46
CA ILE A 339 -0.49 1.16 27.29
C ILE A 339 -1.54 0.72 28.31
N SER A 340 -1.52 -0.53 28.76
CA SER A 340 -2.46 -1.02 29.79
C SER A 340 -2.18 -0.36 31.14
N HIS A 341 -0.92 -0.09 31.47
CA HIS A 341 -0.53 0.56 32.73
C HIS A 341 -0.62 2.09 32.68
N VAL A 342 -0.57 2.72 31.51
CA VAL A 342 -0.62 4.20 31.38
C VAL A 342 -2.04 4.72 31.16
N VAL A 343 -2.96 3.88 30.67
CA VAL A 343 -4.35 4.30 30.42
C VAL A 343 -4.99 4.91 31.67
N ARG A 344 -5.74 6.00 31.46
CA ARG A 344 -6.52 6.66 32.51
C ARG A 344 -7.79 5.84 32.83
N PRO A 345 -8.41 6.03 34.01
CA PRO A 345 -9.66 5.35 34.36
C PRO A 345 -10.83 5.60 33.39
N ASP A 346 -10.84 6.69 32.63
CA ASP A 346 -11.84 6.93 31.60
C ASP A 346 -11.61 6.12 30.31
N GLY A 347 -10.48 5.42 30.19
CA GLY A 347 -10.08 4.59 29.06
C GLY A 347 -9.34 5.35 27.97
N PHE A 348 -9.08 6.64 28.19
CA PHE A 348 -8.31 7.46 27.25
C PHE A 348 -6.82 7.38 27.56
N ARG A 349 -6.00 7.44 26.49
CA ARG A 349 -4.56 7.64 26.63
C ARG A 349 -4.24 8.97 27.26
N VAL A 350 -3.06 9.08 27.87
CA VAL A 350 -2.57 10.37 28.38
C VAL A 350 -2.29 11.33 27.22
N LEU A 351 -2.59 12.61 27.41
CA LEU A 351 -2.32 13.67 26.45
C LEU A 351 -0.93 14.22 26.75
N ASN A 352 0.10 13.70 26.08
CA ASN A 352 1.48 14.12 26.27
C ASN A 352 2.17 14.37 24.93
N ASN A 353 3.08 15.34 24.92
CA ASN A 353 3.80 15.81 23.72
C ASN A 353 2.83 16.10 22.55
N ASP A 354 3.21 15.76 21.32
CA ASP A 354 2.40 15.94 20.10
C ASP A 354 1.34 14.82 19.91
N GLY A 355 0.67 14.47 21.01
CA GLY A 355 -0.30 13.38 21.07
C GLY A 355 -1.75 13.84 20.97
N ASP A 356 -2.52 13.21 20.09
CA ASP A 356 -3.96 13.42 20.00
C ASP A 356 -4.74 12.59 21.03
N ARG A 357 -5.89 13.12 21.45
CA ARG A 357 -6.80 12.42 22.35
C ARG A 357 -7.40 11.20 21.65
N GLY A 358 -7.39 10.05 22.33
CA GLY A 358 -8.15 8.89 21.89
C GLY A 358 -8.29 7.83 22.97
N SER A 359 -9.26 6.95 22.75
CA SER A 359 -9.53 5.82 23.64
C SER A 359 -8.58 4.68 23.32
N ASP A 360 -7.96 4.11 24.35
CA ASP A 360 -7.09 2.94 24.25
C ASP A 360 -7.75 1.67 24.80
N ARG A 361 -8.95 1.80 25.40
CA ARG A 361 -9.67 0.69 26.01
C ARG A 361 -9.80 -0.52 25.08
N GLU A 362 -10.31 -0.35 23.87
CA GLU A 362 -10.50 -1.46 22.92
C GLU A 362 -9.17 -2.09 22.48
N ILE A 363 -8.13 -1.27 22.32
CA ILE A 363 -6.78 -1.74 21.96
C ILE A 363 -6.23 -2.60 23.09
N ILE A 364 -6.36 -2.15 24.35
CA ILE A 364 -5.92 -2.89 25.53
C ILE A 364 -6.70 -4.19 25.70
N LEU A 365 -8.03 -4.17 25.53
CA LEU A 365 -8.86 -5.38 25.62
C LEU A 365 -8.47 -6.42 24.57
N LYS A 366 -8.22 -5.99 23.32
CA LYS A 366 -7.68 -6.85 22.28
C LYS A 366 -6.32 -7.43 22.68
N GLY A 367 -5.42 -6.61 23.22
CA GLY A 367 -4.11 -7.05 23.72
C GLY A 367 -4.24 -8.07 24.85
N ALA A 368 -5.10 -7.81 25.84
CA ALA A 368 -5.37 -8.68 26.97
C ALA A 368 -5.81 -10.08 26.52
N GLN A 369 -6.73 -10.15 25.55
CA GLN A 369 -7.16 -11.41 24.96
C GLN A 369 -6.06 -12.10 24.16
N THR A 370 -5.29 -11.33 23.37
CA THR A 370 -4.26 -11.87 22.47
C THR A 370 -3.09 -12.50 23.23
N TYR A 371 -2.69 -11.89 24.36
CA TYR A 371 -1.53 -12.31 25.16
C TYR A 371 -1.89 -13.02 26.47
N ASP A 372 -3.17 -13.36 26.66
CA ASP A 372 -3.70 -14.01 27.86
C ASP A 372 -3.32 -13.25 29.16
N LYS A 373 -3.62 -11.94 29.17
CA LYS A 373 -3.32 -11.01 30.28
C LYS A 373 -4.61 -10.46 30.91
N PRO A 374 -5.32 -11.27 31.73
CA PRO A 374 -6.57 -10.85 32.37
C PRO A 374 -6.39 -9.63 33.29
N GLU A 375 -5.17 -9.31 33.70
CA GLU A 375 -4.83 -8.12 34.46
C GLU A 375 -4.91 -6.83 33.63
N TRP A 376 -4.61 -6.87 32.34
CA TRP A 376 -4.78 -5.71 31.45
C TRP A 376 -6.26 -5.43 31.22
N GLU A 377 -7.08 -6.48 31.09
CA GLU A 377 -8.54 -6.37 31.04
C GLU A 377 -9.09 -5.74 32.32
N TYR A 378 -8.59 -6.17 33.49
CA TYR A 378 -8.99 -5.59 34.77
C TYR A 378 -8.72 -4.09 34.84
N ILE A 379 -7.55 -3.65 34.37
CA ILE A 379 -7.20 -2.22 34.33
C ILE A 379 -8.13 -1.47 33.36
N ALA A 380 -8.30 -1.96 32.13
CA ALA A 380 -9.09 -1.28 31.10
C ALA A 380 -10.59 -1.18 31.43
N THR A 381 -11.12 -2.12 32.22
CA THR A 381 -12.53 -2.18 32.63
C THR A 381 -12.81 -1.58 34.00
N ASN A 382 -11.79 -1.03 34.66
CA ASN A 382 -11.85 -0.53 36.03
C ASN A 382 -12.33 -1.59 37.03
N GLY A 383 -11.85 -2.81 36.89
CA GLY A 383 -12.13 -3.95 37.77
C GLY A 383 -13.47 -4.65 37.58
N LYS A 384 -14.18 -4.39 36.47
CA LYS A 384 -15.46 -5.06 36.17
C LYS A 384 -15.29 -6.50 35.68
N SER A 385 -14.18 -6.79 35.01
CA SER A 385 -13.81 -8.12 34.52
C SER A 385 -12.29 -8.29 34.55
N GLY A 386 -11.78 -9.47 34.18
CA GLY A 386 -10.35 -9.79 34.33
C GLY A 386 -9.95 -10.08 35.78
N THR A 387 -8.63 -10.12 36.03
CA THR A 387 -8.04 -10.44 37.34
C THR A 387 -7.26 -9.24 37.88
N LYS A 388 -7.47 -8.86 39.15
CA LYS A 388 -6.75 -7.73 39.74
C LYS A 388 -5.23 -7.95 39.66
N PRO A 389 -4.44 -6.98 39.16
CA PRO A 389 -2.98 -7.08 39.16
C PRO A 389 -2.43 -7.31 40.57
N THR A 390 -1.44 -8.21 40.70
CA THR A 390 -0.73 -8.46 41.97
C THR A 390 0.36 -7.42 42.24
N GLN A 391 0.87 -6.77 41.20
CA GLN A 391 1.83 -5.66 41.28
C GLN A 391 1.14 -4.32 40.97
N GLY A 392 1.68 -3.23 41.53
CA GLY A 392 1.14 -1.88 41.39
C GLY A 392 0.52 -1.33 42.69
N PRO A 393 -0.42 -0.37 42.62
CA PRO A 393 -1.07 0.13 41.41
C PRO A 393 -0.23 1.16 40.63
N SER A 394 0.88 1.64 41.21
CA SER A 394 1.79 2.59 40.56
C SER A 394 2.93 1.86 39.84
N PHE A 395 3.34 2.37 38.68
CA PHE A 395 4.34 1.75 37.80
C PHE A 395 5.40 2.77 37.38
N ILE A 396 6.65 2.30 37.23
CA ILE A 396 7.75 3.08 36.68
C ILE A 396 8.24 2.42 35.39
N PHE A 397 8.42 3.23 34.34
CA PHE A 397 9.03 2.85 33.07
C PHE A 397 10.39 3.58 32.99
N PRO A 398 11.46 2.96 33.50
CA PRO A 398 12.73 3.65 33.76
C PRO A 398 13.47 4.06 32.49
N TRP A 399 13.30 3.35 31.37
CA TRP A 399 13.93 3.75 30.10
C TRP A 399 13.27 4.99 29.52
N ALA A 400 11.94 5.04 29.63
CA ALA A 400 11.16 6.21 29.22
C ALA A 400 11.21 7.38 30.21
N GLY A 401 11.68 7.15 31.44
CA GLY A 401 11.66 8.13 32.52
C GLY A 401 10.24 8.50 32.98
N GLN A 402 9.29 7.56 32.91
CA GLN A 402 7.88 7.82 33.24
C GLN A 402 7.44 7.13 34.52
N LEU A 403 6.73 7.87 35.37
CA LEU A 403 6.08 7.37 36.57
C LEU A 403 4.56 7.50 36.43
N ILE A 404 3.85 6.38 36.54
CA ILE A 404 2.40 6.36 36.64
C ILE A 404 2.03 6.15 38.10
N SER A 405 1.57 7.22 38.74
CA SER A 405 1.05 7.18 40.12
C SER A 405 -0.47 7.09 40.10
N ARG A 406 -1.04 6.12 40.83
CA ARG A 406 -2.49 5.94 40.97
C ARG A 406 -2.81 5.27 42.30
N SER A 407 -4.00 5.53 42.85
CA SER A 407 -4.42 4.97 44.15
C SER A 407 -5.01 3.55 44.04
N GLY A 408 -5.43 3.18 42.84
CA GLY A 408 -6.09 1.91 42.53
C GLY A 408 -6.38 1.79 41.04
N TYR A 409 -7.43 1.04 40.69
CA TYR A 409 -7.87 0.82 39.31
C TYR A 409 -9.36 1.09 39.12
N ASP A 410 -10.06 1.58 40.14
CA ASP A 410 -11.47 1.93 39.97
C ASP A 410 -11.62 3.24 39.18
N LYS A 411 -12.86 3.59 38.84
CA LYS A 411 -13.17 4.75 38.01
C LYS A 411 -12.69 6.08 38.60
N ASN A 412 -12.50 6.16 39.91
CA ASN A 412 -12.12 7.38 40.64
C ASN A 412 -10.66 7.37 41.14
N ALA A 413 -9.87 6.37 40.72
CA ALA A 413 -8.54 6.07 41.24
C ALA A 413 -7.42 7.04 40.85
#